data_AF-A0A6D2GG60-F1
#
_entry.id   AF-A0A6D2GG60-F1
#
_cell.length_a   1.000
_cell.length_b   1.000
_cell.length_c   1.000
_cell.angle_alpha   90.00
_cell.angle_beta   90.00
_cell.angle_gamma   90.00
#
_symmetry.space_group_name_H-M   'P 1'
#
loop_
_entity.id
_entity.type
_entity.pdbx_description
1 polymer ?
#
loop_
_entity_poly.entity_id
_entity_poly.type
_entity_poly.pdbx_seq_one_letter_code
_entity_poly.pdbx_strand_id
1 'polypeptide(L)'
;MSEEDYERLKSHASALCFDTGEHGTGRLWHFHPTAFIAHFRKCCWISKQELKQLIPLNVIRMARRNSYLWEPIAYRDATGSMADSIRIHLNKGMQKYLINTPLRIACFLGNAIQETQWLSQREEVGSRQVWYYPWHGRGLLQLTSPSNYFDYFSFRGLQYTNDIKNRLSAEYNRLYANRNIRQTDNHLSDTENDIPYDIITWRSNVSGNDHDVVDSAGFYWISAYMAYHSDAEHELERCSVNTNSRVKVYYRSPAFWKASASVNLPGRINTLYSTALNGFNDRCCVYGSAISVLTEQKFPDNNGNAIVEKPESNQLRRG
;
A
#
# COMPACT_ATOMS: atom_id res chain seq x y z
N MET A 1 -34.67 16.58 -33.70
CA MET A 1 -34.61 15.29 -34.42
C MET A 1 -35.97 15.10 -35.05
N SER A 2 -36.04 14.86 -36.35
CA SER A 2 -37.32 14.64 -37.03
C SER A 2 -37.86 13.24 -36.71
N GLU A 3 -39.16 13.02 -36.93
CA GLU A 3 -39.80 11.70 -36.79
C GLU A 3 -39.05 10.65 -37.65
N GLU A 4 -38.62 11.07 -38.84
CA GLU A 4 -37.93 10.23 -39.83
C GLU A 4 -36.52 9.84 -39.36
N ASP A 5 -35.80 10.77 -38.73
CA ASP A 5 -34.49 10.48 -38.12
C ASP A 5 -34.62 9.53 -36.93
N TYR A 6 -35.70 9.66 -36.15
CA TYR A 6 -35.95 8.80 -35.00
C TYR A 6 -36.29 7.37 -35.42
N GLU A 7 -37.10 7.19 -36.47
CA GLU A 7 -37.42 5.88 -37.01
C GLU A 7 -36.21 5.20 -37.69
N ARG A 8 -35.34 5.97 -38.34
CA ARG A 8 -34.05 5.46 -38.85
C ARG A 8 -33.15 4.96 -37.72
N LEU A 9 -33.06 5.70 -36.61
CA LEU A 9 -32.28 5.29 -35.44
C LEU A 9 -32.83 3.99 -34.82
N LYS A 10 -34.16 3.89 -34.68
CA LYS A 10 -34.84 2.68 -34.18
C LYS A 10 -34.58 1.47 -35.05
N SER A 11 -34.72 1.61 -36.37
CA SER A 11 -34.43 0.55 -37.34
C SER A 11 -32.98 0.08 -37.23
N HIS A 12 -32.04 1.02 -37.16
CA HIS A 12 -30.61 0.68 -37.05
C HIS A 12 -30.28 -0.03 -35.73
N ALA A 13 -30.81 0.46 -34.60
CA ALA A 13 -30.63 -0.19 -33.30
C ALA A 13 -31.24 -1.59 -33.27
N SER A 14 -32.43 -1.77 -33.85
CA SER A 14 -33.12 -3.06 -33.90
C SER A 14 -32.39 -4.07 -34.79
N ALA A 15 -31.78 -3.63 -35.89
CA ALA A 15 -30.96 -4.49 -36.75
C ALA A 15 -29.64 -4.95 -36.09
N LEU A 16 -29.17 -4.25 -35.07
CA LEU A 16 -28.00 -4.62 -34.26
C LEU A 16 -28.37 -5.50 -33.06
N CYS A 17 -29.65 -5.66 -32.75
CA CYS A 17 -30.12 -6.58 -31.73
C CYS A 17 -30.17 -8.01 -32.28
N PHE A 18 -29.91 -8.99 -31.42
CA PHE A 18 -30.11 -10.40 -31.77
C PHE A 18 -31.61 -10.66 -32.00
N ASP A 19 -31.96 -11.46 -33.01
CA ASP A 19 -33.32 -11.96 -33.20
C ASP A 19 -33.72 -12.77 -31.97
N THR A 20 -34.61 -12.23 -31.13
CA THR A 20 -35.00 -12.86 -29.88
C THR A 20 -36.06 -13.94 -30.05
N GLY A 21 -36.54 -14.19 -31.28
CA GLY A 21 -37.73 -14.99 -31.54
C GLY A 21 -38.99 -14.40 -30.88
N GLU A 22 -40.07 -15.18 -30.82
CA GLU A 22 -41.23 -14.85 -29.96
C GLU A 22 -40.75 -14.66 -28.52
N HIS A 23 -41.03 -13.48 -27.94
CA HIS A 23 -40.73 -13.21 -26.54
C HIS A 23 -41.38 -14.31 -25.69
N GLY A 24 -40.55 -15.19 -25.11
CA GLY A 24 -41.05 -16.22 -24.21
C GLY A 24 -41.91 -15.58 -23.13
N THR A 25 -43.13 -16.08 -22.92
CA THR A 25 -44.13 -15.55 -21.97
C THR A 25 -43.75 -15.74 -20.49
N GLY A 26 -42.47 -16.00 -20.20
CA GLY A 26 -41.90 -16.23 -18.88
C GLY A 26 -40.96 -15.11 -18.42
N ARG A 27 -40.23 -15.36 -17.33
CA ARG A 27 -39.18 -14.43 -16.84
C ARG A 27 -37.99 -14.43 -17.80
N LEU A 28 -37.92 -13.45 -18.69
CA LEU A 28 -36.72 -13.16 -19.47
C LEU A 28 -35.63 -12.58 -18.56
N TRP A 29 -34.44 -13.16 -18.64
CA TRP A 29 -33.25 -12.59 -18.04
C TRP A 29 -32.69 -11.52 -18.98
N HIS A 30 -32.63 -10.28 -18.53
CA HIS A 30 -32.01 -9.19 -19.27
C HIS A 30 -30.66 -8.82 -18.64
N PHE A 31 -29.66 -8.56 -19.47
CA PHE A 31 -28.41 -7.96 -19.02
C PHE A 31 -28.69 -6.52 -18.59
N HIS A 32 -28.52 -6.21 -17.30
CA HIS A 32 -28.67 -4.84 -16.79
C HIS A 32 -27.29 -4.17 -16.72
N PRO A 33 -26.84 -3.47 -17.78
CA PRO A 33 -25.47 -2.97 -17.89
C PRO A 33 -25.06 -2.11 -16.70
N THR A 34 -25.94 -1.26 -16.19
CA THR A 34 -25.64 -0.42 -15.01
C THR A 34 -25.41 -1.23 -13.74
N ALA A 35 -26.18 -2.30 -13.52
CA ALA A 35 -26.01 -3.16 -12.34
C ALA A 35 -24.74 -4.00 -12.47
N PHE A 36 -24.43 -4.47 -13.69
CA PHE A 36 -23.18 -5.16 -13.98
C PHE A 36 -21.97 -4.26 -13.73
N ILE A 37 -21.96 -3.03 -14.28
CA ILE A 37 -20.91 -2.04 -14.04
C ILE A 37 -20.82 -1.70 -12.55
N ALA A 38 -21.95 -1.48 -11.87
CA ALA A 38 -21.96 -1.20 -10.43
C ALA A 38 -21.38 -2.36 -9.60
N HIS A 39 -21.62 -3.62 -10.01
CA HIS A 39 -21.02 -4.79 -9.38
C HIS A 39 -19.51 -4.88 -9.67
N PHE A 40 -19.10 -4.70 -10.93
CA PHE A 40 -17.69 -4.72 -11.34
C PHE A 40 -16.88 -3.58 -10.72
N ARG A 41 -17.48 -2.41 -10.46
CA ARG A 41 -16.83 -1.32 -9.70
C ARG A 41 -16.49 -1.70 -8.26
N LYS A 42 -17.12 -2.73 -7.70
CA LYS A 42 -16.75 -3.32 -6.41
C LYS A 42 -15.53 -4.25 -6.51
N CYS A 43 -15.17 -4.66 -7.73
CA CYS A 43 -13.92 -5.36 -7.99
C CYS A 43 -12.78 -4.34 -7.96
N CYS A 44 -12.17 -4.16 -6.79
CA CYS A 44 -11.08 -3.21 -6.60
C CYS A 44 -9.71 -3.77 -7.05
N TRP A 45 -9.71 -4.53 -8.16
CA TRP A 45 -8.47 -5.04 -8.76
C TRP A 45 -7.79 -3.92 -9.51
N ILE A 46 -6.49 -3.78 -9.28
CA ILE A 46 -5.67 -2.73 -9.87
C ILE A 46 -4.94 -3.28 -11.10
N SER A 47 -5.14 -2.63 -12.24
CA SER A 47 -4.39 -2.86 -13.47
C SER A 47 -2.96 -2.32 -13.38
N LYS A 48 -2.11 -2.67 -14.36
CA LYS A 48 -0.73 -2.14 -14.43
C LYS A 48 -0.70 -0.62 -14.54
N GLN A 49 -1.63 -0.05 -15.32
CA GLN A 49 -1.73 1.39 -15.53
C GLN A 49 -2.23 2.12 -14.29
N GLU A 50 -3.22 1.58 -13.58
CA GLU A 50 -3.70 2.16 -12.32
C GLU A 50 -2.61 2.11 -11.24
N LEU A 51 -1.91 0.98 -11.08
CA LEU A 51 -0.81 0.87 -10.12
C LEU A 51 0.29 1.91 -10.39
N LYS A 52 0.62 2.12 -11.67
CA LYS A 52 1.58 3.15 -12.09
C LYS A 52 1.13 4.56 -11.71
N GLN A 53 -0.16 4.87 -11.81
CA GLN A 53 -0.70 6.19 -11.44
C GLN A 53 -0.62 6.45 -9.94
N LEU A 54 -0.62 5.41 -9.10
CA LEU A 54 -0.44 5.54 -7.65
C LEU A 54 0.98 6.00 -7.29
N ILE A 55 1.98 5.69 -8.12
CA ILE A 55 3.37 6.10 -7.89
C ILE A 55 3.55 7.55 -8.35
N PRO A 56 3.81 8.51 -7.45
CA PRO A 56 3.91 9.90 -7.86
C PRO A 56 5.14 10.15 -8.75
N LEU A 57 5.08 11.19 -9.58
CA LEU A 57 6.22 11.63 -10.42
C LEU A 57 7.40 12.08 -9.55
N ASN A 58 7.09 12.81 -8.48
CA ASN A 58 8.06 13.33 -7.53
C ASN A 58 7.52 13.18 -6.12
N VAL A 59 8.44 13.07 -5.16
CA VAL A 59 8.15 13.02 -3.73
C VAL A 59 8.44 14.37 -3.08
N ILE A 60 7.62 14.74 -2.10
CA ILE A 60 7.93 15.80 -1.15
C ILE A 60 8.58 15.17 0.08
N ARG A 61 9.91 15.13 0.10
CA ARG A 61 10.68 14.50 1.18
C ARG A 61 11.07 15.52 2.24
N MET A 62 10.84 15.21 3.51
CA MET A 62 11.35 16.01 4.61
C MET A 62 12.81 15.62 4.91
N ALA A 63 13.77 16.42 4.45
CA ALA A 63 15.20 16.16 4.65
C ALA A 63 15.66 16.53 6.08
N ARG A 64 15.11 17.61 6.62
CA ARG A 64 15.29 18.07 8.01
C ARG A 64 13.98 18.67 8.49
N ARG A 65 13.83 18.89 9.80
CA ARG A 65 12.62 19.53 10.35
C ARG A 65 12.31 20.82 9.58
N ASN A 66 11.11 20.89 9.00
CA ASN A 66 10.64 22.01 8.16
C ASN A 66 11.48 22.32 6.90
N SER A 67 12.29 21.38 6.42
CA SER A 67 13.06 21.50 5.19
C SER A 67 12.66 20.38 4.24
N TYR A 68 12.09 20.77 3.09
CA TYR A 68 11.50 19.84 2.14
C TYR A 68 12.26 19.85 0.81
N LEU A 69 12.43 18.66 0.25
CA LEU A 69 12.99 18.43 -1.08
C LEU A 69 11.89 17.94 -2.00
N TRP A 70 11.96 18.37 -3.25
CA TRP A 70 11.18 17.88 -4.37
C TRP A 70 12.09 17.01 -5.23
N GLU A 71 11.92 15.69 -5.12
CA GLU A 71 12.81 14.71 -5.73
C GLU A 71 12.04 13.85 -6.74
N PRO A 72 12.56 13.62 -7.95
CA PRO A 72 11.94 12.72 -8.91
C PRO A 72 11.99 11.28 -8.39
N ILE A 73 10.90 10.55 -8.58
CA ILE A 73 10.85 9.11 -8.28
C ILE A 73 11.26 8.33 -9.54
N ALA A 74 12.23 7.44 -9.39
CA ALA A 74 12.56 6.44 -10.39
C ALA A 74 11.62 5.23 -10.22
N TYR A 75 10.60 5.12 -11.08
CA TYR A 75 9.68 3.98 -11.09
C TYR A 75 10.06 3.00 -12.19
N ARG A 76 10.19 1.71 -11.84
CA ARG A 76 10.56 0.63 -12.77
C ARG A 76 9.39 -0.33 -12.91
N ASP A 77 8.75 -0.31 -14.09
CA ASP A 77 7.56 -1.12 -14.42
C ASP A 77 7.77 -2.04 -15.64
N ALA A 78 9.03 -2.22 -16.06
CA ALA A 78 9.38 -3.19 -17.10
C ALA A 78 8.98 -4.62 -16.69
N THR A 79 8.80 -5.50 -17.68
CA THR A 79 8.52 -6.92 -17.44
C THR A 79 9.56 -7.53 -16.50
N GLY A 80 9.11 -8.25 -15.48
CA GLY A 80 9.98 -8.86 -14.46
C GLY A 80 10.47 -7.91 -13.36
N SER A 81 10.11 -6.62 -13.41
CA SER A 81 10.30 -5.72 -12.26
C SER A 81 9.46 -6.16 -11.06
N MET A 82 9.78 -5.65 -9.87
CA MET A 82 8.94 -5.87 -8.68
C MET A 82 7.51 -5.38 -8.91
N ALA A 83 7.32 -4.20 -9.49
CA ALA A 83 5.99 -3.66 -9.76
C ALA A 83 5.16 -4.53 -10.74
N ASP A 84 5.82 -5.14 -11.73
CA ASP A 84 5.19 -6.03 -12.71
C ASP A 84 4.80 -7.38 -12.10
N SER A 85 5.73 -7.98 -11.36
CA SER A 85 5.56 -9.31 -10.73
C SER A 85 4.57 -9.29 -9.57
N ILE A 86 4.65 -8.29 -8.70
CA ILE A 86 3.86 -8.25 -7.46
C ILE A 86 2.37 -7.97 -7.68
N ARG A 87 1.98 -7.35 -8.79
CA ARG A 87 0.63 -6.81 -9.01
C ARG A 87 -0.48 -7.86 -8.87
N ILE A 88 -0.29 -9.06 -9.41
CA ILE A 88 -1.30 -10.14 -9.30
C ILE A 88 -1.42 -10.60 -7.85
N HIS A 89 -0.29 -10.76 -7.16
CA HIS A 89 -0.26 -11.14 -5.75
C HIS A 89 -0.86 -10.06 -4.86
N LEU A 90 -0.66 -8.78 -5.19
CA LEU A 90 -1.24 -7.64 -4.52
C LEU A 90 -2.78 -7.69 -4.58
N ASN A 91 -3.36 -7.88 -5.76
CA ASN A 91 -4.82 -8.00 -5.91
C ASN A 91 -5.37 -9.20 -5.11
N LYS A 92 -4.70 -10.36 -5.17
CA LYS A 92 -5.11 -11.55 -4.39
C LYS A 92 -5.02 -11.32 -2.88
N GLY A 93 -3.91 -10.74 -2.41
CA GLY A 93 -3.69 -10.43 -1.01
C GLY A 93 -4.70 -9.41 -0.49
N MET A 94 -4.93 -8.31 -1.22
CA MET A 94 -5.94 -7.32 -0.84
C MET A 94 -7.33 -7.94 -0.70
N GLN A 95 -7.73 -8.85 -1.59
CA GLN A 95 -8.99 -9.58 -1.44
C GLN A 95 -8.99 -10.51 -0.22
N LYS A 96 -7.92 -11.31 -0.02
CA LYS A 96 -7.76 -12.21 1.14
C LYS A 96 -7.88 -11.47 2.47
N TYR A 97 -7.35 -10.25 2.54
CA TYR A 97 -7.27 -9.43 3.77
C TYR A 97 -8.35 -8.36 3.87
N LEU A 98 -9.38 -8.41 3.02
CA LEU A 98 -10.49 -7.45 2.99
C LEU A 98 -10.01 -5.99 2.84
N ILE A 99 -8.92 -5.77 2.12
CA ILE A 99 -8.45 -4.46 1.66
C ILE A 99 -9.20 -4.14 0.37
N ASN A 100 -10.52 -4.04 0.47
CA ASN A 100 -11.44 -4.09 -0.67
C ASN A 100 -12.33 -2.83 -0.79
N THR A 101 -11.98 -1.75 -0.09
CA THR A 101 -12.55 -0.42 -0.31
C THR A 101 -11.47 0.51 -0.84
N PRO A 102 -11.81 1.50 -1.68
CA PRO A 102 -10.85 2.48 -2.18
C PRO A 102 -9.97 3.13 -1.11
N LEU A 103 -10.56 3.48 0.05
CA LEU A 103 -9.87 4.12 1.16
C LEU A 103 -8.91 3.16 1.90
N ARG A 104 -9.31 1.90 2.13
CA ARG A 104 -8.42 0.86 2.66
C ARG A 104 -7.23 0.63 1.74
N ILE A 105 -7.47 0.56 0.44
CA ILE A 105 -6.42 0.40 -0.58
C ILE A 105 -5.48 1.61 -0.59
N ALA A 106 -6.02 2.83 -0.51
CA ALA A 106 -5.21 4.05 -0.43
C ALA A 106 -4.32 4.07 0.83
N CYS A 107 -4.85 3.66 1.99
CA CYS A 107 -4.05 3.51 3.21
C CYS A 107 -2.96 2.45 3.09
N PHE A 108 -3.32 1.26 2.60
CA PHE A 108 -2.41 0.14 2.46
C PHE A 108 -1.27 0.46 1.49
N LEU A 109 -1.62 0.89 0.26
CA LEU A 109 -0.64 1.18 -0.79
C LEU A 109 0.14 2.46 -0.52
N GLY A 110 -0.46 3.47 0.11
CA GLY A 110 0.24 4.68 0.55
C GLY A 110 1.44 4.36 1.45
N ASN A 111 1.30 3.36 2.31
CA ASN A 111 2.39 2.84 3.14
C ASN A 111 3.30 1.90 2.33
N ALA A 112 2.75 0.84 1.75
CA ALA A 112 3.52 -0.22 1.10
C ALA A 112 4.45 0.28 -0.04
N ILE A 113 3.97 1.22 -0.84
CA ILE A 113 4.76 1.80 -1.94
C ILE A 113 5.96 2.59 -1.39
N GLN A 114 5.79 3.34 -0.30
CA GLN A 114 6.89 4.13 0.27
C GLN A 114 7.94 3.22 0.93
N GLU A 115 7.50 2.22 1.68
CA GLU A 115 8.37 1.24 2.37
C GLU A 115 9.26 0.46 1.42
N THR A 116 8.74 0.13 0.24
CA THR A 116 9.43 -0.65 -0.79
C THR A 116 10.26 0.21 -1.75
N GLN A 117 10.54 1.46 -1.37
CA GLN A 117 11.22 2.44 -2.22
C GLN A 117 10.55 2.52 -3.61
N TRP A 118 9.24 2.76 -3.63
CA TRP A 118 8.43 2.90 -4.84
C TRP A 118 8.28 1.60 -5.64
N LEU A 119 8.09 0.47 -4.95
CA LEU A 119 8.05 -0.89 -5.52
C LEU A 119 9.34 -1.26 -6.27
N SER A 120 10.49 -0.85 -5.74
CA SER A 120 11.80 -1.21 -6.29
C SER A 120 12.59 -2.18 -5.40
N GLN A 121 12.28 -2.24 -4.11
CA GLN A 121 12.96 -3.08 -3.13
C GLN A 121 11.97 -3.93 -2.33
N ARG A 122 12.37 -5.18 -2.09
CA ARG A 122 11.61 -6.15 -1.27
C ARG A 122 12.21 -6.35 0.11
N GLU A 123 13.39 -5.78 0.35
CA GLU A 123 14.10 -5.83 1.61
C GLU A 123 14.91 -4.55 1.83
N GLU A 124 15.27 -4.31 3.08
CA GLU A 124 16.05 -3.15 3.49
C GLU A 124 17.41 -3.07 2.77
N VAL A 125 17.70 -1.92 2.15
CA VAL A 125 18.99 -1.66 1.49
C VAL A 125 20.08 -1.57 2.54
N GLY A 126 21.19 -2.29 2.34
CA GLY A 126 22.27 -2.33 3.34
C GLY A 126 21.93 -3.19 4.55
N SER A 127 21.00 -4.13 4.40
CA SER A 127 20.58 -5.06 5.44
C SER A 127 21.73 -5.83 6.08
N ARG A 128 22.79 -6.16 5.34
CA ARG A 128 23.94 -6.90 5.90
C ARG A 128 24.76 -6.08 6.90
N GLN A 129 24.57 -4.77 6.94
CA GLN A 129 25.29 -3.86 7.83
C GLN A 129 24.46 -3.46 9.07
N VAL A 130 23.19 -3.85 9.14
CA VAL A 130 22.36 -3.56 10.32
C VAL A 130 22.65 -4.55 11.44
N TRP A 131 22.63 -4.08 12.68
CA TRP A 131 22.92 -4.91 13.84
C TRP A 131 21.91 -6.03 14.07
N TYR A 132 20.72 -5.97 13.48
CA TYR A 132 19.69 -7.00 13.60
C TYR A 132 19.66 -7.96 12.42
N TYR A 133 20.67 -7.95 11.53
CA TYR A 133 20.80 -8.99 10.50
C TYR A 133 20.88 -10.38 11.15
N PRO A 134 20.22 -11.43 10.61
CA PRO A 134 19.46 -11.52 9.35
C PRO A 134 17.95 -11.17 9.45
N TRP A 135 17.51 -10.57 10.55
CA TRP A 135 16.11 -10.24 10.87
C TRP A 135 15.71 -8.83 10.42
N HIS A 136 16.30 -8.37 9.32
CA HIS A 136 16.04 -7.06 8.71
C HIS A 136 14.71 -6.98 7.99
N GLY A 137 14.29 -5.75 7.66
CA GLY A 137 13.01 -5.45 7.03
C GLY A 137 12.84 -6.14 5.68
N ARG A 138 11.73 -6.89 5.51
CA ARG A 138 11.32 -7.50 4.23
C ARG A 138 9.83 -7.31 3.96
N GLY A 139 9.43 -7.49 2.70
CA GLY A 139 8.04 -7.44 2.27
C GLY A 139 7.51 -6.01 2.12
N LEU A 140 6.21 -5.90 1.80
CA LEU A 140 5.60 -4.60 1.47
C LEU A 140 5.55 -3.61 2.63
N LEU A 141 5.47 -4.09 3.87
CA LEU A 141 5.40 -3.25 5.09
C LEU A 141 6.60 -3.50 6.02
N GLN A 142 7.74 -3.95 5.47
CA GLN A 142 9.02 -4.10 6.19
C GLN A 142 8.91 -4.89 7.51
N LEU A 143 8.49 -6.16 7.42
CA LEU A 143 8.53 -7.11 8.53
C LEU A 143 9.95 -7.20 9.09
N THR A 144 10.16 -6.75 10.34
CA THR A 144 11.48 -6.52 10.95
C THR A 144 11.50 -7.03 12.37
N SER A 145 12.65 -7.53 12.84
CA SER A 145 12.90 -8.14 14.16
C SER A 145 12.42 -9.59 14.31
N PRO A 146 13.12 -10.43 15.09
CA PRO A 146 12.74 -11.82 15.31
C PRO A 146 11.28 -11.98 15.76
N SER A 147 10.84 -11.19 16.75
CA SER A 147 9.48 -11.28 17.30
C SER A 147 8.41 -11.19 16.21
N ASN A 148 8.51 -10.19 15.33
CA ASN A 148 7.52 -9.98 14.27
C ASN A 148 7.55 -11.11 13.23
N TYR A 149 8.74 -11.62 12.89
CA TYR A 149 8.85 -12.78 11.99
C TYR A 149 8.17 -14.02 12.60
N PHE A 150 8.42 -14.32 13.87
CA PHE A 150 7.79 -15.45 14.53
C PHE A 150 6.28 -15.28 14.72
N ASP A 151 5.81 -14.07 14.97
CA ASP A 151 4.37 -13.77 15.02
C ASP A 151 3.72 -13.97 13.63
N TYR A 152 4.41 -13.57 12.56
CA TYR A 152 3.97 -13.89 11.20
C TYR A 152 3.98 -15.40 10.92
N PHE A 153 5.00 -16.14 11.37
CA PHE A 153 5.03 -17.61 11.22
C PHE A 153 3.88 -18.28 11.97
N SER A 154 3.57 -17.82 13.18
CA SER A 154 2.38 -18.26 13.93
C SER A 154 1.09 -17.96 13.18
N PHE A 155 0.97 -16.75 12.63
CA PHE A 155 -0.17 -16.35 11.81
C PHE A 155 -0.36 -17.26 10.58
N ARG A 156 0.75 -17.73 10.00
CA ARG A 156 0.77 -18.70 8.89
C ARG A 156 0.48 -20.15 9.32
N GLY A 157 0.38 -20.42 10.63
CA GLY A 157 0.25 -21.78 11.17
C GLY A 157 1.54 -22.61 11.08
N LEU A 158 2.69 -21.97 10.83
CA LEU A 158 3.98 -22.64 10.72
C LEU A 158 4.49 -23.03 12.11
N GLN A 159 5.03 -24.25 12.21
CA GLN A 159 5.44 -24.83 13.48
C GLN A 159 6.92 -24.57 13.75
N TYR A 160 7.23 -24.06 14.93
CA TYR A 160 8.59 -23.85 15.42
C TYR A 160 8.61 -23.99 16.96
N THR A 161 9.78 -24.19 17.54
CA THR A 161 9.92 -24.28 19.00
C THR A 161 9.89 -22.89 19.64
N ASN A 162 9.10 -22.70 20.70
CA ASN A 162 9.04 -21.44 21.44
C ASN A 162 10.40 -21.00 22.01
N ASP A 163 11.31 -21.94 22.28
CA ASP A 163 12.68 -21.64 22.72
C ASP A 163 13.42 -20.71 21.76
N ILE A 164 13.45 -21.05 20.46
CA ILE A 164 14.11 -20.24 19.42
C ILE A 164 13.51 -18.84 19.35
N LYS A 165 12.18 -18.73 19.36
CA LYS A 165 11.49 -17.42 19.36
C LYS A 165 11.93 -16.61 20.58
N ASN A 166 11.80 -17.18 21.78
CA ASN A 166 12.07 -16.48 23.03
C ASN A 166 13.53 -16.02 23.10
N ARG A 167 14.48 -16.88 22.73
CA ARG A 167 15.91 -16.57 22.74
C ARG A 167 16.27 -15.43 21.79
N LEU A 168 15.83 -15.49 20.54
CA LEU A 168 16.13 -14.44 19.55
C LEU A 168 15.41 -13.12 19.86
N SER A 169 14.16 -13.18 20.34
CA SER A 169 13.43 -11.99 20.80
C SER A 169 14.12 -11.34 22.01
N ALA A 170 14.61 -12.14 22.97
CA ALA A 170 15.34 -11.64 24.13
C ALA A 170 16.67 -10.99 23.70
N GLU A 171 17.42 -11.62 22.81
CA GLU A 171 18.68 -11.08 22.30
C GLU A 171 18.46 -9.77 21.53
N TYR A 172 17.46 -9.72 20.66
CA TYR A 172 17.09 -8.48 19.97
C TYR A 172 16.77 -7.36 20.96
N ASN A 173 15.99 -7.64 22.01
CA ASN A 173 15.63 -6.65 23.02
C ASN A 173 16.85 -6.19 23.85
N ARG A 174 17.77 -7.11 24.18
CA ARG A 174 19.03 -6.81 24.87
C ARG A 174 19.88 -5.84 24.05
N LEU A 175 20.07 -6.13 22.77
CA LEU A 175 20.80 -5.27 21.82
C LEU A 175 20.06 -3.96 21.54
N TYR A 176 18.72 -3.98 21.51
CA TYR A 176 17.91 -2.78 21.32
C TYR A 176 18.13 -1.78 22.46
N ALA A 177 18.09 -2.27 23.71
CA ALA A 177 18.30 -1.48 24.92
C ALA A 177 19.77 -1.01 25.08
N ASN A 178 20.75 -1.80 24.61
CA ASN A 178 22.17 -1.52 24.80
C ASN A 178 22.87 -1.26 23.46
N ARG A 179 22.89 0.00 23.03
CA ARG A 179 23.41 0.36 21.69
C ARG A 179 24.91 0.11 21.51
N ASN A 180 25.68 0.18 22.58
CA ASN A 180 27.14 0.05 22.59
C ASN A 180 27.63 -1.37 22.32
N ILE A 181 26.79 -2.39 22.51
CA ILE A 181 27.18 -3.80 22.34
C ILE A 181 26.73 -4.40 21.00
N ARG A 182 25.92 -3.67 20.22
CA ARG A 182 25.30 -4.15 18.97
C ARG A 182 26.27 -4.70 17.94
N GLN A 183 27.52 -4.22 17.94
CA GLN A 183 28.56 -4.65 17.00
C GLN A 183 29.60 -5.58 17.64
N THR A 184 29.72 -5.61 18.97
CA THR A 184 30.78 -6.33 19.67
C THR A 184 30.31 -7.62 20.31
N ASP A 185 29.03 -7.72 20.64
CA ASP A 185 28.45 -8.82 21.42
C ASP A 185 27.03 -9.09 20.93
N ASN A 186 26.93 -9.67 19.73
CA ASN A 186 25.68 -9.84 18.99
C ASN A 186 25.48 -11.30 18.61
N HIS A 187 24.41 -11.88 19.13
CA HIS A 187 24.11 -13.29 18.99
C HIS A 187 22.84 -13.56 18.18
N LEU A 188 22.55 -12.75 17.16
CA LEU A 188 21.36 -12.93 16.31
C LEU A 188 21.58 -13.83 15.09
N SER A 189 22.81 -14.31 14.86
CA SER A 189 23.17 -15.05 13.65
C SER A 189 22.49 -16.43 13.58
N ASP A 190 22.28 -16.91 12.36
CA ASP A 190 21.68 -18.24 12.15
C ASP A 190 22.56 -19.37 12.70
N THR A 191 23.88 -19.28 12.47
CA THR A 191 24.85 -20.30 12.87
C THR A 191 24.94 -20.45 14.37
N GLU A 192 25.02 -19.35 15.11
CA GLU A 192 25.15 -19.41 16.57
C GLU A 192 23.88 -19.89 17.26
N ASN A 193 22.73 -19.70 16.60
CA ASN A 193 21.46 -20.11 17.16
C ASN A 193 20.95 -21.46 16.66
N ASP A 194 21.73 -22.17 15.83
CA ASP A 194 21.34 -23.43 15.18
C ASP A 194 19.95 -23.34 14.54
N ILE A 195 19.69 -22.24 13.82
CA ILE A 195 18.36 -21.97 13.27
C ILE A 195 17.98 -23.05 12.24
N PRO A 196 16.83 -23.74 12.41
CA PRO A 196 16.35 -24.70 11.45
C PRO A 196 16.23 -24.14 10.03
N TYR A 197 16.59 -24.96 9.04
CA TYR A 197 16.56 -24.59 7.62
C TYR A 197 15.20 -24.02 7.18
N ASP A 198 14.11 -24.60 7.67
CA ASP A 198 12.76 -24.13 7.34
C ASP A 198 12.52 -22.69 7.80
N ILE A 199 13.00 -22.31 8.99
CA ILE A 199 12.86 -20.94 9.51
C ILE A 199 13.68 -19.95 8.68
N ILE A 200 14.91 -20.32 8.30
CA ILE A 200 15.75 -19.52 7.40
C ILE A 200 15.03 -19.31 6.05
N THR A 201 14.41 -20.37 5.53
CA THR A 201 13.66 -20.35 4.27
C THR A 201 12.42 -19.47 4.38
N TRP A 202 11.59 -19.64 5.42
CA TRP A 202 10.39 -18.83 5.63
C TRP A 202 10.72 -17.35 5.77
N ARG A 203 11.78 -17.01 6.51
CA ARG A 203 12.27 -15.63 6.64
C ARG A 203 12.70 -15.06 5.29
N SER A 204 13.41 -15.84 4.48
CA SER A 204 13.92 -15.42 3.16
C SER A 204 12.79 -15.27 2.14
N ASN A 205 11.74 -16.08 2.22
CA ASN A 205 10.59 -16.00 1.32
C ASN A 205 9.85 -14.66 1.43
N VAL A 206 9.91 -13.96 2.57
CA VAL A 206 9.27 -12.65 2.76
C VAL A 206 9.81 -11.57 1.81
N SER A 207 10.99 -11.78 1.20
CA SER A 207 11.49 -10.99 0.06
C SER A 207 11.62 -11.79 -1.24
N GLY A 208 11.85 -13.11 -1.15
CA GLY A 208 12.09 -13.97 -2.30
C GLY A 208 10.83 -14.49 -3.02
N ASN A 209 9.66 -14.46 -2.38
CA ASN A 209 8.41 -15.00 -2.91
C ASN A 209 7.31 -13.93 -2.92
N ASP A 210 6.75 -13.65 -4.10
CA ASP A 210 5.75 -12.59 -4.29
C ASP A 210 4.49 -12.76 -3.45
N HIS A 211 4.07 -14.01 -3.21
CA HIS A 211 2.96 -14.27 -2.30
C HIS A 211 3.33 -13.84 -0.88
N ASP A 212 4.47 -14.27 -0.36
CA ASP A 212 4.87 -13.98 1.03
C ASP A 212 5.26 -12.51 1.26
N VAL A 213 5.74 -11.82 0.22
CA VAL A 213 5.94 -10.36 0.21
C VAL A 213 4.63 -9.61 0.50
N VAL A 214 3.51 -10.04 -0.11
CA VAL A 214 2.19 -9.45 0.11
C VAL A 214 1.54 -9.98 1.39
N ASP A 215 1.70 -11.27 1.67
CA ASP A 215 1.04 -11.96 2.76
C ASP A 215 1.50 -11.46 4.13
N SER A 216 2.80 -11.19 4.28
CA SER A 216 3.37 -10.55 5.48
C SER A 216 2.83 -9.15 5.74
N ALA A 217 2.52 -8.38 4.69
CA ALA A 217 1.87 -7.08 4.84
C ALA A 217 0.38 -7.21 5.17
N GLY A 218 -0.30 -8.25 4.68
CA GLY A 218 -1.64 -8.61 5.12
C GLY A 218 -1.71 -8.99 6.60
N PHE A 219 -0.69 -9.69 7.11
CA PHE A 219 -0.52 -9.93 8.54
C PHE A 219 -0.47 -8.62 9.32
N TYR A 220 0.40 -7.67 8.95
CA TYR A 220 0.44 -6.36 9.62
C TYR A 220 -0.85 -5.56 9.48
N TRP A 221 -1.51 -5.62 8.32
CA TRP A 221 -2.79 -4.97 8.11
C TRP A 221 -3.83 -5.40 9.16
N ILE A 222 -3.86 -6.70 9.48
CA ILE A 222 -4.74 -7.24 10.52
C ILE A 222 -4.19 -6.92 11.92
N SER A 223 -2.94 -7.29 12.21
CA SER A 223 -2.40 -7.27 13.57
C SER A 223 -2.20 -5.86 14.12
N ALA A 224 -1.98 -4.87 13.25
CA ALA A 224 -1.89 -3.47 13.62
C ALA A 224 -3.24 -2.73 13.56
N TYR A 225 -4.35 -3.42 13.32
CA TYR A 225 -5.68 -2.81 13.20
C TYR A 225 -5.75 -1.69 12.15
N MET A 226 -4.96 -1.78 11.06
CA MET A 226 -4.93 -0.75 10.02
C MET A 226 -6.30 -0.55 9.37
N ALA A 227 -7.09 -1.62 9.21
CA ALA A 227 -8.44 -1.56 8.67
C ALA A 227 -9.34 -0.61 9.46
N TYR A 228 -9.33 -0.75 10.80
CA TYR A 228 -10.13 0.10 11.69
C TYR A 228 -9.83 1.58 11.49
N HIS A 229 -8.55 1.94 11.35
CA HIS A 229 -8.15 3.32 11.11
C HIS A 229 -8.45 3.81 9.70
N SER A 230 -8.40 2.92 8.71
CA SER A 230 -8.67 3.23 7.30
C SER A 230 -10.15 3.31 6.96
N ASP A 231 -11.03 2.85 7.85
CA ASP A 231 -12.49 2.99 7.70
C ASP A 231 -13.02 4.28 8.32
N ALA A 232 -12.19 5.01 9.07
CA ALA A 232 -12.55 6.32 9.60
C ALA A 232 -12.70 7.35 8.48
N GLU A 233 -13.32 8.49 8.78
CA GLU A 233 -13.47 9.56 7.81
C GLU A 233 -12.12 10.13 7.36
N HIS A 234 -11.96 10.26 6.04
CA HIS A 234 -10.75 10.79 5.43
C HIS A 234 -10.90 12.29 5.16
N GLU A 235 -10.90 13.09 6.23
CA GLU A 235 -10.84 14.55 6.16
C GLU A 235 -9.49 14.98 5.55
N LEU A 236 -9.50 15.36 4.26
CA LEU A 236 -8.28 15.76 3.57
C LEU A 236 -7.84 17.15 4.04
N GLU A 237 -6.59 17.25 4.45
CA GLU A 237 -5.92 18.50 4.79
C GLU A 237 -4.92 18.87 3.70
N ARG A 238 -5.11 20.03 3.07
CA ARG A 238 -4.16 20.59 2.11
C ARG A 238 -2.92 21.13 2.82
N CYS A 239 -1.75 20.62 2.47
CA CYS A 239 -0.48 21.03 3.05
C CYS A 239 0.41 21.70 2.01
N SER A 240 0.74 22.97 2.21
CA SER A 240 1.64 23.74 1.35
C SER A 240 3.03 23.86 2.00
N VAL A 241 4.09 23.52 1.27
CA VAL A 241 5.47 23.55 1.77
C VAL A 241 6.43 24.16 0.77
N ASN A 242 7.40 24.92 1.27
CA ASN A 242 8.52 25.42 0.47
C ASN A 242 9.52 24.29 0.22
N THR A 243 9.87 24.07 -1.05
CA THR A 243 10.87 23.09 -1.46
C THR A 243 12.00 23.77 -2.26
N ASN A 244 13.04 23.01 -2.60
CA ASN A 244 14.05 23.40 -3.59
C ASN A 244 13.48 23.68 -5.00
N SER A 245 12.20 23.38 -5.26
CA SER A 245 11.49 23.62 -6.52
C SER A 245 10.22 24.45 -6.32
N ARG A 246 10.33 25.52 -5.49
CA ARG A 246 9.22 26.41 -5.09
C ARG A 246 8.21 25.69 -4.19
N VAL A 247 7.06 26.33 -3.97
CA VAL A 247 5.96 25.78 -3.18
C VAL A 247 5.42 24.51 -3.85
N LYS A 248 5.26 23.46 -3.05
CA LYS A 248 4.61 22.20 -3.42
C LYS A 248 3.53 21.87 -2.41
N VAL A 249 2.58 21.07 -2.86
CA VAL A 249 1.35 20.75 -2.13
C VAL A 249 1.18 19.25 -2.07
N TYR A 250 0.84 18.75 -0.89
CA TYR A 250 0.38 17.37 -0.67
C TYR A 250 -0.86 17.37 0.22
N TYR A 251 -1.49 16.22 0.35
CA TYR A 251 -2.68 16.04 1.15
C TYR A 251 -2.46 14.93 2.17
N ARG A 252 -3.00 15.11 3.36
CA ARG A 252 -2.97 14.14 4.46
C ARG A 252 -4.35 14.03 5.09
N SER A 253 -4.58 13.02 5.92
CA SER A 253 -5.79 12.93 6.73
C SER A 253 -5.50 12.24 8.07
N PRO A 254 -6.33 12.48 9.11
CA PRO A 254 -6.18 11.80 10.39
C PRO A 254 -6.32 10.28 10.26
N ALA A 255 -7.22 9.79 9.41
CA ALA A 255 -7.39 8.36 9.12
C ALA A 255 -6.11 7.74 8.54
N PHE A 256 -5.54 8.38 7.51
CA PHE A 256 -4.30 7.92 6.88
C PHE A 256 -3.10 7.99 7.84
N TRP A 257 -3.02 9.04 8.66
CA TRP A 257 -2.02 9.12 9.73
C TRP A 257 -2.14 7.93 10.69
N LYS A 258 -3.33 7.68 11.23
CA LYS A 258 -3.55 6.61 12.22
C LYS A 258 -3.25 5.24 11.62
N ALA A 259 -3.66 4.98 10.37
CA ALA A 259 -3.32 3.75 9.67
C ALA A 259 -1.79 3.59 9.52
N SER A 260 -1.09 4.64 9.10
CA SER A 260 0.37 4.61 8.93
C SER A 260 1.12 4.47 10.27
N ALA A 261 0.68 5.20 11.29
CA ALA A 261 1.27 5.19 12.63
C ALA A 261 0.99 3.87 13.37
N SER A 262 -0.13 3.20 13.13
CA SER A 262 -0.44 1.91 13.79
C SER A 262 0.63 0.84 13.53
N VAL A 263 1.23 0.84 12.34
CA VAL A 263 2.32 -0.08 11.97
C VAL A 263 3.68 0.45 12.41
N ASN A 264 3.97 1.71 12.10
CA ASN A 264 5.34 2.24 12.16
C ASN A 264 5.66 3.05 13.42
N LEU A 265 4.64 3.54 14.14
CA LEU A 265 4.81 4.38 15.32
C LEU A 265 3.58 4.32 16.25
N PRO A 266 3.21 3.13 16.77
CA PRO A 266 1.93 2.93 17.47
C PRO A 266 1.79 3.82 18.71
N GLY A 267 2.89 4.07 19.42
CA GLY A 267 2.92 4.97 20.59
C GLY A 267 2.62 6.45 20.30
N ARG A 268 2.49 6.84 19.02
CA ARG A 268 2.12 8.21 18.60
C ARG A 268 0.88 8.24 17.71
N ILE A 269 0.06 7.19 17.71
CA ILE A 269 -1.12 7.12 16.84
C ILE A 269 -2.09 8.29 17.06
N ASN A 270 -2.24 8.75 18.30
CA ASN A 270 -3.09 9.89 18.68
C ASN A 270 -2.36 11.24 18.66
N THR A 271 -1.06 11.26 18.32
CA THR A 271 -0.28 12.49 18.12
C THR A 271 -0.17 12.75 16.62
N LEU A 272 -1.24 13.29 16.04
CA LEU A 272 -1.33 13.48 14.58
C LEU A 272 -0.12 14.21 14.02
N TYR A 273 0.38 13.70 12.89
CA TYR A 273 1.41 14.33 12.06
C TYR A 273 2.74 14.58 12.80
N SER A 274 3.05 13.76 13.81
CA SER A 274 4.34 13.78 14.48
C SER A 274 5.49 13.56 13.49
N THR A 275 6.50 14.42 13.55
CA THR A 275 7.72 14.27 12.72
C THR A 275 8.56 13.03 13.09
N ALA A 276 8.18 12.31 14.15
CA ALA A 276 8.81 11.04 14.52
C ALA A 276 8.46 9.89 13.57
N LEU A 277 7.35 9.99 12.82
CA LEU A 277 7.04 9.04 11.75
C LEU A 277 7.79 9.46 10.49
N ASN A 278 8.97 8.87 10.29
CA ASN A 278 9.79 9.17 9.12
C ASN A 278 9.08 8.79 7.82
N GLY A 279 9.20 9.65 6.82
CA GLY A 279 8.60 9.43 5.50
C GLY A 279 7.07 9.56 5.45
N PHE A 280 6.41 10.12 6.47
CA PHE A 280 4.96 10.33 6.39
C PHE A 280 4.54 11.23 5.22
N ASN A 281 5.32 12.27 4.91
CA ASN A 281 5.06 13.15 3.77
C ASN A 281 5.24 12.41 2.43
N ASP A 282 6.24 11.54 2.36
CA ASP A 282 6.50 10.67 1.22
C ASP A 282 5.28 9.74 0.97
N ARG A 283 4.73 9.14 2.04
CA ARG A 283 3.50 8.33 2.01
C ARG A 283 2.28 9.16 1.59
N CYS A 284 2.18 10.40 2.04
CA CYS A 284 1.09 11.31 1.66
C CYS A 284 1.06 11.62 0.16
N CYS A 285 2.22 11.63 -0.52
CA CYS A 285 2.26 11.81 -1.98
C CYS A 285 1.62 10.62 -2.71
N VAL A 286 1.85 9.39 -2.24
CA VAL A 286 1.21 8.19 -2.78
C VAL A 286 -0.28 8.18 -2.44
N TYR A 287 -0.62 8.51 -1.19
CA TYR A 287 -2.00 8.60 -0.72
C TYR A 287 -2.82 9.59 -1.55
N GLY A 288 -2.30 10.79 -1.84
CA GLY A 288 -2.95 11.76 -2.72
C GLY A 288 -3.20 11.21 -4.13
N SER A 289 -2.21 10.52 -4.72
CA SER A 289 -2.41 9.83 -6.00
C SER A 289 -3.48 8.75 -5.91
N ALA A 290 -3.49 7.97 -4.82
CA ALA A 290 -4.46 6.89 -4.60
C ALA A 290 -5.89 7.40 -4.41
N ILE A 291 -6.09 8.50 -3.68
CA ILE A 291 -7.39 9.13 -3.57
C ILE A 291 -7.90 9.55 -4.94
N SER A 292 -7.06 10.17 -5.78
CA SER A 292 -7.47 10.63 -7.11
C SER A 292 -7.76 9.50 -8.10
N VAL A 293 -7.10 8.35 -7.95
CA VAL A 293 -7.26 7.20 -8.87
C VAL A 293 -8.38 6.28 -8.43
N LEU A 294 -8.57 6.07 -7.12
CA LEU A 294 -9.43 5.03 -6.59
C LEU A 294 -10.79 5.55 -6.10
N THR A 295 -10.92 6.86 -5.88
CA THR A 295 -12.10 7.47 -5.25
C THR A 295 -12.67 8.59 -6.13
N GLU A 296 -13.90 9.01 -5.81
CA GLU A 296 -14.51 10.22 -6.36
C GLU A 296 -14.32 11.43 -5.42
N GLN A 297 -13.46 11.31 -4.40
CA GLN A 297 -13.26 12.35 -3.40
C GLN A 297 -12.48 13.53 -3.98
N LYS A 298 -13.06 14.73 -3.87
CA LYS A 298 -12.39 15.97 -4.28
C LYS A 298 -11.41 16.44 -3.22
N PHE A 299 -10.34 17.08 -3.68
CA PHE A 299 -9.32 17.66 -2.84
C PHE A 299 -9.68 19.11 -2.46
N PRO A 300 -9.37 19.53 -1.23
CA PRO A 300 -9.54 20.92 -0.83
C PRO A 300 -8.62 21.87 -1.61
N ASP A 301 -9.12 23.06 -1.95
CA ASP A 301 -8.35 24.17 -2.50
C ASP A 301 -7.64 24.99 -1.40
N ASN A 302 -7.09 26.15 -1.74
CA ASN A 302 -6.47 27.09 -0.78
C ASN A 302 -7.44 27.61 0.29
N ASN A 303 -8.75 27.59 0.03
CA ASN A 303 -9.79 28.08 0.92
C ASN A 303 -10.45 26.93 1.71
N GLY A 304 -10.02 25.69 1.51
CA GLY A 304 -10.60 24.50 2.14
C GLY A 304 -11.82 23.93 1.40
N ASN A 305 -12.17 24.45 0.22
CA ASN A 305 -13.30 23.93 -0.55
C ASN A 305 -12.89 22.67 -1.31
N ALA A 306 -13.61 21.56 -1.10
CA ALA A 306 -13.36 20.28 -1.78
C ALA A 306 -13.83 20.31 -3.25
N ILE A 307 -13.07 20.98 -4.12
CA ILE A 307 -13.42 21.20 -5.53
C ILE A 307 -12.34 20.73 -6.52
N VAL A 308 -11.14 20.41 -6.05
CA VAL A 308 -10.01 20.06 -6.90
C VAL A 308 -10.07 18.57 -7.25
N GLU A 309 -10.03 18.21 -8.53
CA GLU A 309 -10.24 16.82 -9.00
C GLU A 309 -8.99 15.91 -8.89
N LYS A 310 -7.81 16.51 -8.74
CA LYS A 310 -6.53 15.78 -8.73
C LYS A 310 -5.54 16.45 -7.77
N PRO A 311 -4.57 15.71 -7.20
CA PRO A 311 -3.56 16.32 -6.36
C PRO A 311 -2.80 17.39 -7.15
N GLU A 312 -2.58 18.53 -6.50
CA GLU A 312 -1.74 19.61 -7.01
C GLU A 312 -0.27 19.16 -7.19
N SER A 313 0.58 20.07 -7.67
CA SER A 313 2.03 19.81 -7.90
C SER A 313 2.34 18.74 -8.96
N ASN A 314 1.37 18.41 -9.82
CA ASN A 314 1.50 17.45 -10.92
C ASN A 314 2.08 16.09 -10.46
N GLN A 315 1.51 15.53 -9.40
CA GLN A 315 2.01 14.28 -8.82
C GLN A 315 1.65 13.03 -9.65
N LEU A 316 0.53 13.03 -10.38
CA LEU A 316 0.06 11.86 -11.10
C LEU A 316 0.93 11.50 -12.31
N ARG A 317 1.24 10.20 -12.46
CA ARG A 317 1.83 9.63 -13.69
C ARG A 317 0.74 9.29 -14.71
N ARG A 318 0.21 10.31 -15.38
CA ARG A 318 -0.68 10.09 -16.55
C ARG A 318 0.19 9.85 -17.79
N GLY A 319 -0.01 8.71 -18.44
CA GLY A 319 0.69 8.28 -19.64
C GLY A 319 -0.18 7.35 -20.47
#